data_AF-A0AAE5GNU1-F1
#
_entry.id   AF-A0AAE5GNU1-F1
#
_cell.length_a   1.000
_cell.length_b   1.000
_cell.length_c   1.000
_cell.angle_alpha   90.00
_cell.angle_beta   90.00
_cell.angle_gamma   90.00
#
_symmetry.space_group_name_H-M   'P 1'
#
loop_
_entity.id
_entity.type
_entity.pdbx_description
1 polymer ?
#
loop_
_entity_poly.entity_id
_entity_poly.type
_entity_poly.pdbx_seq_one_letter_code
_entity_poly.pdbx_strand_id
1 'polypeptide(L)'
;MRKLKIDTYSLEHDHIEDSVSVPFFAAKAVAKLMPKKLAEKFDENGDQLQQLIDAISTAKHEGVLMEFQDPENSQRIVFSVS
;
A
#
# COMPACT_ATOMS: atom_id res chain seq x y z
N MET A 1 16.72 -5.86 6.88
CA MET A 1 15.37 -6.17 7.43
C MET A 1 14.36 -5.64 6.45
N ARG A 2 13.37 -6.45 6.04
CA ARG A 2 12.36 -6.03 5.06
C ARG A 2 11.47 -4.93 5.61
N LYS A 3 11.10 -3.98 4.76
CA LYS A 3 10.22 -2.84 5.05
C LYS A 3 9.07 -2.80 4.06
N LEU A 4 7.88 -2.45 4.55
CA LEU A 4 6.82 -1.94 3.67
C LEU A 4 7.11 -0.46 3.47
N LYS A 5 7.25 -0.05 2.21
CA LYS A 5 7.37 1.34 1.79
C LYS A 5 6.08 1.80 1.15
N ILE A 6 5.73 3.05 1.41
CA ILE A 6 4.64 3.78 0.78
C ILE A 6 5.31 5.05 0.25
N ASP A 7 5.51 5.10 -1.06
CA ASP A 7 6.14 6.23 -1.73
C ASP A 7 5.06 7.00 -2.51
N THR A 8 4.98 8.31 -2.30
CA THR A 8 4.09 9.22 -3.03
C THR A 8 4.92 9.98 -4.05
N TYR A 9 4.57 9.86 -5.33
CA TYR A 9 5.23 10.50 -6.45
C TYR A 9 4.36 11.61 -7.03
N SER A 10 4.99 12.72 -7.41
CA SER A 10 4.37 13.77 -8.22
C SER A 10 4.18 13.28 -9.66
N LEU A 11 2.98 13.35 -10.22
CA LEU A 11 2.73 13.02 -11.64
C LEU A 11 3.34 14.05 -12.60
N GLU A 12 3.57 15.27 -12.12
CA GLU A 12 4.09 16.37 -12.95
C GLU A 12 5.61 16.28 -13.14
N HIS A 13 6.33 15.78 -12.14
CA HIS A 13 7.78 15.86 -12.07
C HIS A 13 8.47 14.49 -11.84
N ASP A 14 7.70 13.43 -11.62
CA ASP A 14 8.14 12.05 -11.34
C ASP A 14 9.18 11.94 -10.21
N HIS A 15 9.12 12.86 -9.23
CA HIS A 15 9.91 12.80 -8.00
C HIS A 15 9.07 12.33 -6.81
N ILE A 16 9.73 11.74 -5.82
CA ILE A 16 9.12 11.36 -4.55
C ILE A 16 8.83 12.65 -3.76
N GLU A 17 7.55 12.89 -3.47
CA GLU A 17 7.09 13.97 -2.60
C GLU A 17 7.13 13.55 -1.13
N ASP A 18 6.75 12.29 -0.84
CA ASP A 18 6.77 11.74 0.51
C ASP A 18 7.08 10.23 0.50
N SER A 19 7.65 9.74 1.60
CA SER A 19 7.98 8.33 1.78
C SER A 19 7.80 7.90 3.23
N VAL A 20 6.94 6.91 3.44
CA VAL A 20 6.73 6.26 4.74
C VAL A 20 7.26 4.84 4.67
N SER A 21 8.07 4.47 5.67
CA SER A 21 8.65 3.14 5.78
C SER A 21 8.35 2.53 7.13
N VAL A 22 7.79 1.32 7.14
CA VAL A 22 7.53 0.55 8.37
C VAL A 22 8.17 -0.83 8.30
N PRO A 23 8.59 -1.42 9.43
CA PRO A 23 9.08 -2.79 9.43
C PRO A 23 8.03 -3.76 8.87
N PHE A 24 8.43 -4.57 7.89
CA PHE A 24 7.48 -5.42 7.16
C PHE A 24 6.77 -6.44 8.06
N PHE A 25 7.44 -6.93 9.12
CA PHE A 25 6.83 -7.84 10.08
C PHE A 25 5.64 -7.18 10.81
N ALA A 26 5.73 -5.88 11.13
CA ALA A 26 4.68 -5.14 11.80
C ALA A 26 3.50 -4.91 10.86
N ALA A 27 3.78 -4.46 9.62
CA ALA A 27 2.75 -4.31 8.59
C ALA A 27 2.01 -5.63 8.31
N LYS A 28 2.75 -6.74 8.22
CA LYS A 28 2.19 -8.07 8.01
C LYS A 28 1.35 -8.56 9.19
N ALA A 29 1.75 -8.25 10.42
CA ALA A 29 0.96 -8.56 11.61
C ALA A 29 -0.37 -7.80 11.60
N VAL A 30 -0.34 -6.49 11.32
CA VAL A 30 -1.56 -5.67 11.20
C VAL A 30 -2.46 -6.22 10.10
N ALA A 31 -1.94 -6.45 8.89
CA ALA A 31 -2.72 -6.98 7.77
C ALA A 31 -3.41 -8.31 8.10
N LYS A 32 -2.76 -9.21 8.85
CA LYS A 32 -3.36 -10.48 9.28
C LYS A 32 -4.44 -10.35 10.35
N LEU A 33 -4.39 -9.28 11.15
CA LEU A 33 -5.38 -8.99 12.19
C LEU A 33 -6.59 -8.23 11.65
N MET A 34 -6.51 -7.68 10.43
CA MET A 34 -7.63 -6.98 9.81
C MET A 34 -8.80 -7.93 9.52
N PRO A 35 -10.05 -7.53 9.81
CA PRO A 35 -11.22 -8.33 9.49
C PRO A 35 -11.34 -8.56 7.99
N LYS A 36 -11.63 -9.79 7.56
CA LYS A 36 -11.86 -10.14 6.14
C LYS A 36 -13.03 -9.41 5.47
N LYS A 37 -13.87 -8.74 6.27
CA LYS A 37 -15.05 -7.97 5.84
C LYS A 37 -14.83 -6.46 5.99
N LEU A 38 -13.58 -6.00 6.14
CA LEU A 38 -13.31 -4.58 6.31
C LEU A 38 -13.68 -3.78 5.05
N ALA A 39 -13.49 -4.38 3.87
CA ALA A 39 -13.93 -3.83 2.59
C ALA A 39 -15.42 -3.45 2.55
N GLU A 40 -16.29 -4.25 3.20
CA GLU A 40 -17.74 -4.01 3.29
C GLU A 40 -18.09 -2.71 4.03
N LYS A 41 -17.11 -2.06 4.70
CA LYS A 41 -17.29 -0.79 5.40
C LYS A 41 -16.84 0.43 4.59
N PHE A 42 -16.29 0.25 3.39
CA PHE A 42 -15.80 1.31 2.53
C PHE A 42 -16.52 1.24 1.18
N ASP A 43 -17.36 2.25 0.88
CA ASP A 43 -18.24 2.24 -0.30
C ASP A 43 -17.48 2.26 -1.63
N GLU A 44 -16.48 3.14 -1.80
CA GLU A 44 -15.81 3.33 -3.10
C GLU A 44 -14.49 2.58 -3.24
N ASN A 45 -13.79 2.33 -2.13
CA ASN A 45 -12.41 1.80 -2.14
C ASN A 45 -12.22 0.48 -1.38
N GLY A 46 -13.32 -0.19 -1.03
CA GLY A 46 -13.28 -1.42 -0.23
C GLY A 46 -12.48 -2.55 -0.88
N ASP A 47 -12.66 -2.75 -2.19
CA ASP A 47 -12.00 -3.82 -2.93
C ASP A 47 -10.48 -3.59 -3.03
N GLN A 48 -10.04 -2.35 -3.28
CA GLN A 48 -8.61 -2.04 -3.32
C GLN A 48 -7.95 -2.19 -1.94
N LEU A 49 -8.66 -1.79 -0.87
CA LEU A 49 -8.19 -1.99 0.49
C LEU A 49 -8.00 -3.49 0.81
N GLN A 50 -8.96 -4.33 0.40
CA GLN A 50 -8.85 -5.78 0.60
C GLN A 50 -7.68 -6.37 -0.17
N GLN A 51 -7.52 -5.98 -1.44
CA GLN A 51 -6.40 -6.43 -2.26
C GLN A 51 -5.04 -6.02 -1.66
N LEU A 52 -4.93 -4.81 -1.10
CA LEU A 52 -3.71 -4.35 -0.44
C LEU A 52 -3.40 -5.17 0.82
N ILE A 53 -4.41 -5.40 1.66
CA ILE A 53 -4.28 -6.23 2.87
C ILE A 53 -3.83 -7.65 2.49
N ASP A 54 -4.42 -8.23 1.45
CA ASP A 54 -4.08 -9.57 0.97
C ASP A 54 -2.66 -9.61 0.37
N ALA A 55 -2.27 -8.59 -0.40
CA ALA A 55 -0.91 -8.46 -0.94
C ALA A 55 0.14 -8.37 0.19
N ILE A 56 -0.08 -7.54 1.20
CA ILE A 56 0.83 -7.40 2.35
C ILE A 56 0.90 -8.71 3.16
N SER A 57 -0.25 -9.34 3.42
CA SER A 57 -0.34 -10.54 4.26
C SER A 57 0.31 -11.77 3.60
N THR A 58 0.29 -11.84 2.26
CA THR A 58 0.82 -12.96 1.48
C THR A 58 2.22 -12.72 0.92
N ALA A 59 2.70 -11.47 0.86
CA ALA A 59 3.98 -11.12 0.27
C ALA A 59 5.15 -11.93 0.87
N LYS A 60 5.87 -12.62 -0.04
CA LYS A 60 7.05 -13.46 0.25
C LYS A 60 8.35 -12.86 -0.28
N HIS A 61 8.27 -12.03 -1.32
CA HIS A 61 9.42 -11.44 -2.00
C HIS A 61 9.33 -9.91 -2.02
N GLU A 62 10.45 -9.27 -2.33
CA GLU A 62 10.54 -7.82 -2.57
C GLU A 62 9.85 -7.46 -3.89
N GLY A 63 9.40 -6.21 -4.00
CA GLY A 63 8.72 -5.69 -5.18
C GLY A 63 7.51 -4.82 -4.86
N VAL A 64 6.89 -4.29 -5.92
CA VAL A 64 5.66 -3.51 -5.83
C VAL A 64 4.49 -4.43 -5.53
N LEU A 65 3.72 -4.08 -4.50
CA LEU A 65 2.49 -4.77 -4.12
C LEU A 65 1.28 -4.16 -4.83
N MET A 66 1.26 -2.83 -4.91
CA MET A 66 0.13 -2.08 -5.45
C MET A 66 0.57 -0.67 -5.83
N GLU A 67 -0.05 -0.12 -6.87
CA GLU A 67 0.14 1.25 -7.32
C GLU A 67 -1.23 1.89 -7.54
N PHE A 68 -1.38 3.13 -7.09
CA PHE A 68 -2.56 3.95 -7.28
C PHE A 68 -2.18 5.26 -7.94
N GLN A 69 -3.02 5.72 -8.85
CA GLN A 69 -2.98 7.11 -9.29
C GLN A 69 -4.10 7.86 -8.57
N ASP A 70 -3.77 9.03 -8.06
CA ASP A 70 -4.68 10.02 -7.53
C ASP A 70 -4.63 11.26 -8.46
N PRO A 71 -5.48 11.29 -9.50
CA PRO A 71 -5.49 12.39 -10.45
C PRO A 71 -5.92 13.72 -9.84
N GLU A 72 -6.73 13.70 -8.77
CA GLU A 72 -7.21 14.93 -8.12
C GLU A 72 -6.06 15.69 -7.45
N ASN A 73 -5.11 14.95 -6.88
CA ASN A 73 -3.92 15.53 -6.25
C ASN A 73 -2.68 15.48 -7.16
N SER A 74 -2.81 15.04 -8.41
CA SER A 74 -1.68 14.80 -9.34
C SER A 74 -0.58 13.91 -8.73
N GLN A 75 -0.99 12.86 -8.04
CA GLN A 75 -0.09 11.98 -7.29
C GLN A 75 -0.18 10.52 -7.75
N ARG A 76 0.89 9.77 -7.49
CA ARG A 76 0.95 8.32 -7.63
C ARG A 76 1.49 7.71 -6.36
N ILE A 77 0.75 6.79 -5.76
CA ILE A 77 1.10 6.15 -4.48
C ILE A 77 1.53 4.71 -4.78
N VAL A 78 2.73 4.34 -4.38
CA VAL A 78 3.31 3.01 -4.61
C VAL A 78 3.57 2.31 -3.28
N PHE A 79 2.93 1.16 -3.10
CA PHE A 79 3.16 0.25 -1.98
C PHE A 79 4.17 -0.81 -2.40
N SER A 80 5.30 -0.93 -1.72
CA SER A 80 6.35 -1.89 -2.07
C SER A 80 7.02 -2.54 -0.86
N VAL A 81 7.63 -3.71 -1.07
CA VAL A 81 8.49 -4.36 -0.08
C VAL A 81 9.95 -4.30 -0.53
N SER A 82 10.82 -3.76 0.32
CA SER A 82 12.29 -3.64 0.10
C SER A 82 13.09 -3.97 1.35
#